data_AF-A0A0Q7FJS6-F1
#
_entry.id   AF-A0A0Q7FJS6-F1
#
_cell.length_a   1.000
_cell.length_b   1.000
_cell.length_c   1.000
_cell.angle_alpha   90.00
_cell.angle_beta   90.00
_cell.angle_gamma   90.00
#
_symmetry.space_group_name_H-M   'P 1'
#
loop_
_entity.id
_entity.type
_entity.pdbx_description
1 polymer ?
#
loop_
_entity_poly.entity_id
_entity_poly.type
_entity_poly.pdbx_seq_one_letter_code
_entity_poly.pdbx_strand_id
1 'polypeptide(L)'
;MNPTLRNILAAVAGVLIGSAVNGTLISIGGGVIPPPAGTDVKTMEGLKAAMPLFEARHFLFPFLAHALGTFAGAAAAALLAASRKFHLAMLTGVVFLAGGIGAVTMLPAPMWFNVLDLAGAYIPMAWLGWKLATLKGKAV
;
A
#
# COMPACT_ATOMS: atom_id res chain seq x y z
N MET A 1 -13.70 15.28 -21.61
CA MET A 1 -13.83 13.85 -21.22
C MET A 1 -15.07 13.67 -20.36
N ASN A 2 -15.83 12.59 -20.55
CA ASN A 2 -16.99 12.27 -19.72
C ASN A 2 -16.56 12.11 -18.24
N PRO A 3 -17.25 12.74 -17.26
CA PRO A 3 -16.88 12.65 -15.83
C PRO A 3 -16.81 11.23 -15.28
N THR A 4 -17.70 10.33 -15.72
CA THR A 4 -17.71 8.92 -15.33
C THR A 4 -16.45 8.21 -15.81
N LEU A 5 -16.11 8.36 -17.09
CA LEU A 5 -14.89 7.78 -17.66
C LEU A 5 -13.65 8.30 -16.93
N ARG A 6 -13.60 9.61 -16.63
CA ARG A 6 -12.50 10.21 -15.86
C ARG A 6 -12.36 9.60 -14.47
N ASN A 7 -13.46 9.36 -13.77
CA ASN A 7 -13.45 8.76 -12.43
C ASN A 7 -12.99 7.30 -12.45
N ILE A 8 -13.39 6.52 -13.46
CA ILE A 8 -12.91 5.15 -13.66
C ILE A 8 -11.40 5.15 -13.88
N LEU A 9 -10.90 5.98 -14.80
CA LEU A 9 -9.48 6.11 -15.06
C LEU A 9 -8.69 6.59 -13.84
N ALA A 10 -9.27 7.49 -13.03
CA ALA A 10 -8.66 7.92 -11.78
C ALA A 10 -8.52 6.78 -10.77
N ALA A 11 -9.54 5.92 -10.63
CA ALA A 11 -9.47 4.76 -9.75
C ALA A 11 -8.40 3.76 -10.21
N VAL A 12 -8.36 3.44 -11.51
CA VAL A 12 -7.35 2.55 -12.10
C VAL A 12 -5.95 3.13 -11.92
N ALA A 13 -5.76 4.41 -12.25
CA ALA A 13 -4.47 5.08 -12.08
C ALA A 13 -4.02 5.09 -10.62
N GLY A 14 -4.94 5.31 -9.68
CA GLY A 14 -4.64 5.24 -8.24
C GLY A 14 -4.11 3.88 -7.82
N VAL A 15 -4.77 2.79 -8.24
CA VAL A 15 -4.28 1.43 -7.94
C VAL A 15 -2.91 1.18 -8.56
N LEU A 16 -2.71 1.53 -9.84
CA LEU A 16 -1.44 1.31 -10.54
C LEU A 16 -0.28 2.11 -9.91
N ILE A 17 -0.50 3.38 -9.59
CA ILE A 17 0.52 4.25 -8.97
C ILE A 17 0.85 3.72 -7.56
N GLY A 18 -0.16 3.37 -6.78
CA GLY A 18 0.06 2.80 -5.45
C GLY A 18 0.86 1.51 -5.50
N SER A 19 0.56 0.64 -6.48
CA SER A 19 1.25 -0.64 -6.66
C SER A 19 2.70 -0.44 -7.10
N ALA A 20 2.96 0.55 -7.97
CA ALA A 20 4.31 0.92 -8.37
C ALA A 20 5.13 1.43 -7.18
N VAL A 21 4.55 2.29 -6.34
CA VAL A 21 5.21 2.79 -5.11
C VAL A 21 5.49 1.64 -4.14
N ASN A 22 4.51 0.77 -3.91
CA ASN A 22 4.65 -0.41 -3.05
C ASN A 22 5.79 -1.32 -3.55
N GLY A 23 5.74 -1.77 -4.81
CA GLY A 23 6.74 -2.66 -5.38
C GLY A 23 8.15 -2.06 -5.39
N THR A 24 8.26 -0.74 -5.60
CA THR A 24 9.53 -0.02 -5.52
C THR A 24 10.10 -0.05 -4.10
N LEU A 25 9.28 0.22 -3.09
CA LEU A 25 9.71 0.20 -1.68
C LEU A 25 10.12 -1.21 -1.24
N ILE A 26 9.39 -2.25 -1.65
CA ILE A 26 9.78 -3.64 -1.40
C ILE A 26 11.14 -3.96 -2.04
N SER A 27 11.34 -3.57 -3.30
CA SER A 27 12.56 -3.86 -4.05
C SER A 27 13.80 -3.19 -3.44
N ILE A 28 13.68 -1.92 -3.04
CA ILE A 28 14.78 -1.18 -2.41
C ILE A 28 15.01 -1.68 -0.98
N GLY A 29 13.95 -2.06 -0.28
CA GLY A 29 14.00 -2.52 1.11
C GLY A 29 14.95 -3.69 1.34
N GLY A 30 14.95 -4.67 0.44
CA GLY A 30 15.85 -5.83 0.54
C GLY A 30 17.34 -5.49 0.39
N GLY A 31 17.68 -4.34 -0.21
CA GLY A 31 19.05 -3.82 -0.26
C GLY A 31 19.45 -3.05 0.99
N VAL A 32 18.49 -2.41 1.68
CA VAL A 32 18.73 -1.60 2.89
C VAL A 32 18.70 -2.47 4.15
N ILE A 33 17.73 -3.39 4.22
CA ILE A 33 17.61 -4.39 5.28
C ILE A 33 17.71 -5.76 4.60
N PRO A 34 18.94 -6.32 4.51
CA PRO A 34 19.15 -7.61 3.89
C PRO A 34 18.32 -8.71 4.56
N PRO A 35 17.90 -9.73 3.80
CA PRO A 35 17.28 -10.90 4.39
C PRO A 35 18.25 -11.64 5.33
N PRO A 36 17.74 -12.47 6.26
CA PRO A 36 18.58 -13.30 7.11
C PRO A 36 19.57 -14.15 6.30
N ALA A 37 20.76 -14.35 6.84
CA ALA A 37 21.83 -15.09 6.16
C ALA A 37 21.37 -16.51 5.75
N GLY A 38 21.69 -16.91 4.53
CA GLY A 38 21.33 -18.24 4.01
C GLY A 38 19.87 -18.40 3.58
N THR A 39 19.08 -17.33 3.57
CA THR A 39 17.68 -17.37 3.09
C THR A 39 17.54 -16.82 1.67
N ASP A 40 16.62 -17.40 0.90
CA ASP A 40 16.16 -16.85 -0.38
C ASP A 40 14.73 -16.35 -0.23
N VAL A 41 14.55 -15.03 -0.25
CA VAL A 41 13.23 -14.38 -0.12
C VAL A 41 12.63 -13.98 -1.47
N LYS A 42 13.21 -14.43 -2.59
CA LYS A 42 12.72 -14.12 -3.95
C LYS A 42 11.57 -15.02 -4.38
N THR A 43 11.36 -16.15 -3.71
CA THR A 43 10.25 -17.07 -3.91
C THR A 43 9.27 -16.99 -2.76
N MET A 44 8.00 -17.34 -3.00
CA MET A 44 6.98 -17.35 -1.96
C MET A 44 7.30 -18.40 -0.88
N GLU A 45 7.76 -19.58 -1.30
CA GLU A 45 8.16 -20.69 -0.43
C GLU A 45 9.36 -20.29 0.44
N GLY A 46 10.38 -19.69 -0.18
CA GLY A 46 11.57 -19.22 0.53
C GLY A 46 11.28 -18.07 1.50
N LEU A 47 10.42 -17.12 1.12
CA LEU A 47 9.96 -16.06 2.01
C LEU A 47 9.22 -16.63 3.24
N LYS A 48 8.31 -17.60 3.04
CA LYS A 48 7.62 -18.27 4.15
C LYS A 48 8.59 -18.99 5.09
N ALA A 49 9.58 -19.69 4.54
CA ALA A 49 10.59 -20.39 5.32
C ALA A 49 11.53 -19.44 6.08
N ALA A 50 11.77 -18.24 5.55
CA ALA A 50 12.63 -17.22 6.16
C ALA A 50 11.92 -16.41 7.26
N MET A 51 10.59 -16.28 7.23
CA MET A 51 9.82 -15.46 8.18
C MET A 51 10.08 -15.74 9.66
N PRO A 52 10.25 -17.00 10.12
CA PRO A 52 10.65 -17.28 11.50
C PRO A 52 11.99 -16.67 11.93
N LEU A 53 12.86 -16.35 10.96
CA LEU A 53 14.17 -15.72 11.18
C LEU A 53 14.10 -14.18 11.09
N PHE A 54 12.94 -13.61 10.79
CA PHE A 54 12.79 -12.17 10.66
C PHE A 54 12.74 -11.49 12.04
N GLU A 55 13.69 -10.61 12.28
CA GLU A 55 13.61 -9.57 13.32
C GLU A 55 12.63 -8.46 12.93
N ALA A 56 12.19 -7.64 13.91
CA ALA A 56 11.27 -6.51 13.70
C ALA A 56 11.70 -5.55 12.58
N ARG A 57 13.01 -5.33 12.38
CA ARG A 57 13.52 -4.45 11.31
C ARG A 57 13.11 -4.89 9.91
N HIS A 58 12.98 -6.20 9.66
CA HIS A 58 12.63 -6.73 8.32
C HIS A 58 11.19 -6.39 7.91
N PHE A 59 10.35 -5.97 8.86
CA PHE A 59 8.96 -5.57 8.63
C PHE A 59 8.79 -4.07 8.35
N LEU A 60 9.85 -3.27 8.51
CA LEU A 60 9.81 -1.82 8.26
C LEU A 60 9.43 -1.50 6.81
N PHE A 61 10.14 -2.10 5.84
CA PHE A 61 9.88 -1.85 4.42
C PHE A 61 8.53 -2.39 3.93
N PRO A 62 8.09 -3.60 4.32
CA PRO A 62 6.71 -4.04 4.07
C PRO A 62 5.66 -3.04 4.56
N PHE A 63 5.76 -2.58 5.81
CA PHE A 63 4.82 -1.58 6.34
C PHE A 63 4.86 -0.28 5.53
N LEU A 64 6.06 0.25 5.24
CA LEU A 64 6.22 1.47 4.45
C LEU A 64 5.67 1.30 3.03
N ALA A 65 5.91 0.15 2.40
CA ALA A 65 5.40 -0.18 1.07
C ALA A 65 3.88 -0.20 1.04
N HIS A 66 3.25 -0.82 2.04
CA HIS A 66 1.79 -0.86 2.16
C HIS A 66 1.23 0.54 2.45
N ALA A 67 1.82 1.25 3.41
CA ALA A 67 1.36 2.57 3.86
C ALA A 67 1.51 3.64 2.78
N LEU A 68 2.72 3.81 2.25
CA LEU A 68 3.01 4.84 1.25
C LEU A 68 2.47 4.46 -0.13
N GLY A 69 2.38 3.17 -0.45
CA GLY A 69 1.68 2.70 -1.64
C GLY A 69 0.20 3.07 -1.60
N THR A 70 -0.49 2.74 -0.50
CA THR A 70 -1.91 3.10 -0.34
C THR A 70 -2.11 4.61 -0.35
N PHE A 71 -1.27 5.36 0.38
CA PHE A 71 -1.31 6.82 0.41
C PHE A 71 -1.16 7.43 -0.99
N ALA A 72 -0.12 7.06 -1.72
CA ALA A 72 0.17 7.61 -3.04
C ALA A 72 -0.94 7.26 -4.04
N GLY A 73 -1.43 6.01 -4.01
CA GLY A 73 -2.52 5.58 -4.86
C GLY A 73 -3.83 6.32 -4.58
N ALA A 74 -4.19 6.46 -3.30
CA ALA A 74 -5.39 7.18 -2.89
C ALA A 74 -5.31 8.69 -3.20
N ALA A 75 -4.14 9.30 -3.00
CA ALA A 75 -3.89 10.69 -3.38
C ALA A 75 -4.02 10.88 -4.90
N ALA A 76 -3.42 9.99 -5.70
CA ALA A 76 -3.54 10.03 -7.16
C ALA A 76 -4.99 9.87 -7.63
N ALA A 77 -5.74 8.91 -7.07
CA ALA A 77 -7.16 8.73 -7.37
C ALA A 77 -7.96 10.00 -7.06
N ALA A 78 -7.74 10.63 -5.90
CA ALA A 78 -8.42 11.85 -5.50
C ALA A 78 -8.06 13.07 -6.38
N LEU A 79 -6.79 13.20 -6.78
CA LEU A 79 -6.32 14.31 -7.63
C LEU A 79 -6.85 14.21 -9.06
N LEU A 80 -6.90 13.01 -9.62
CA LEU A 80 -7.29 12.77 -11.01
C LEU A 80 -8.81 12.76 -11.20
N ALA A 81 -9.56 12.39 -10.16
CA ALA A 81 -11.01 12.27 -10.18
C ALA A 81 -11.72 13.60 -10.51
N ALA A 82 -12.77 13.51 -11.32
CA ALA A 82 -13.67 14.62 -11.63
C ALA A 82 -14.63 14.92 -10.47
N SER A 83 -15.08 13.88 -9.77
CA SER A 83 -16.00 13.95 -8.63
C SER A 83 -15.81 12.75 -7.71
N ARG A 84 -16.53 12.69 -6.57
CA ARG A 84 -16.46 11.56 -5.62
C ARG A 84 -15.05 11.24 -5.10
N LYS A 85 -14.17 12.25 -5.04
CA LYS A 85 -12.74 12.13 -4.69
C LYS A 85 -12.49 11.29 -3.43
N PHE A 86 -13.28 11.51 -2.39
CA PHE A 86 -13.22 10.74 -1.15
C PHE A 86 -13.48 9.24 -1.40
N HIS A 87 -14.60 8.91 -2.05
CA HIS A 87 -14.99 7.53 -2.31
C HIS A 87 -13.96 6.79 -3.18
N LEU A 88 -13.38 7.46 -4.17
CA LEU A 88 -12.37 6.84 -5.04
C LEU A 88 -11.05 6.61 -4.31
N ALA A 89 -10.63 7.53 -3.45
CA ALA A 89 -9.46 7.32 -2.59
C ALA A 89 -9.69 6.17 -1.59
N MET A 90 -10.86 6.12 -0.95
CA MET A 90 -11.20 5.03 -0.03
C MET A 90 -11.34 3.69 -0.76
N LEU A 91 -11.84 3.68 -2.00
CA LEU A 91 -11.87 2.48 -2.85
C LEU A 91 -10.45 1.95 -3.07
N THR A 92 -9.47 2.82 -3.37
CA THR A 92 -8.06 2.41 -3.46
C THR A 92 -7.57 1.80 -2.14
N GLY A 93 -7.91 2.42 -1.00
CA GLY A 93 -7.60 1.88 0.32
C GLY A 93 -8.18 0.49 0.58
N VAL A 94 -9.44 0.25 0.18
CA VAL A 94 -10.11 -1.05 0.30
C VAL A 94 -9.46 -2.09 -0.60
N VAL A 95 -9.08 -1.73 -1.84
CA VAL A 95 -8.37 -2.64 -2.75
C VAL A 95 -7.03 -3.05 -2.14
N PHE A 96 -6.27 -2.12 -1.57
CA PHE A 96 -4.99 -2.43 -0.93
C PHE A 96 -5.17 -3.24 0.35
N LEU A 97 -6.18 -2.93 1.16
CA LEU A 97 -6.53 -3.71 2.36
C LEU A 97 -6.88 -5.16 2.00
N ALA A 98 -7.60 -5.39 0.90
CA ALA A 98 -7.89 -6.75 0.42
C ALA A 98 -6.59 -7.50 0.08
N GLY A 99 -5.63 -6.82 -0.54
CA GLY A 99 -4.28 -7.36 -0.75
C GLY A 99 -3.53 -7.66 0.56
N GLY A 100 -3.63 -6.77 1.55
CA GLY A 100 -3.06 -6.96 2.89
C GLY A 100 -3.64 -8.16 3.63
N ILE A 101 -4.97 -8.31 3.60
CA ILE A 101 -5.64 -9.49 4.15
C ILE A 101 -5.15 -10.76 3.44
N GLY A 102 -5.00 -10.71 2.11
CA GLY A 102 -4.36 -11.77 1.33
C GLY A 102 -2.97 -12.10 1.86
N ALA A 103 -2.10 -11.11 2.07
CA ALA A 103 -0.75 -11.31 2.59
C ALA A 103 -0.75 -11.99 3.96
N VAL A 104 -1.60 -11.57 4.90
CA VAL A 104 -1.71 -12.16 6.25
C VAL A 104 -2.14 -13.63 6.20
N THR A 105 -3.01 -13.99 5.26
CA THR A 105 -3.43 -15.40 5.09
C THR A 105 -2.38 -16.27 4.40
N MET A 106 -1.49 -15.67 3.61
CA MET A 106 -0.47 -16.40 2.87
C MET A 106 0.84 -16.55 3.65
N LEU A 107 1.20 -15.57 4.48
CA LEU A 107 2.51 -15.44 5.10
C LEU A 107 2.42 -15.56 6.64
N PRO A 108 3.29 -16.37 7.29
CA PRO A 108 3.29 -16.56 8.73
C PRO A 108 3.97 -15.39 9.47
N ALA A 109 3.53 -14.16 9.24
CA ALA A 109 4.08 -12.98 9.89
C ALA A 109 3.61 -12.88 11.36
N PRO A 110 4.41 -12.26 12.27
CA PRO A 110 4.03 -12.06 13.66
C PRO A 110 2.72 -11.29 13.80
N MET A 111 1.89 -11.68 14.77
CA MET A 111 0.55 -11.09 14.94
C MET A 111 0.59 -9.58 15.21
N TRP A 112 1.59 -9.08 15.94
CA TRP A 112 1.76 -7.65 16.18
C TRP A 112 1.92 -6.86 14.87
N PHE A 113 2.63 -7.43 13.90
CA PHE A 113 2.86 -6.81 12.61
C PHE A 113 1.57 -6.83 11.79
N ASN A 114 0.89 -7.98 11.72
CA ASN A 114 -0.38 -8.10 11.01
C ASN A 114 -1.41 -7.07 11.49
N VAL A 115 -1.52 -6.88 12.80
CA VAL A 115 -2.43 -5.88 13.39
C VAL A 115 -1.99 -4.47 13.03
N LEU A 116 -0.71 -4.13 13.22
CA LEU A 116 -0.17 -2.81 12.89
C LEU A 116 -0.40 -2.46 11.42
N ASP A 117 -0.11 -3.39 10.53
CA ASP A 117 -0.17 -3.22 9.09
C ASP A 117 -1.62 -3.09 8.60
N LEU A 118 -2.51 -4.03 8.95
CA LEU A 118 -3.92 -3.98 8.57
C LEU A 118 -4.64 -2.73 9.12
N ALA A 119 -4.34 -2.34 10.35
CA ALA A 119 -4.97 -1.18 10.98
C ALA A 119 -4.40 0.14 10.45
N GLY A 120 -3.08 0.21 10.22
CA GLY A 120 -2.37 1.46 9.97
C GLY A 120 -2.09 1.76 8.50
N ALA A 121 -1.75 0.76 7.70
CA ALA A 121 -1.15 0.96 6.38
C ALA A 121 -2.18 1.19 5.25
N TYR A 122 -3.45 0.86 5.47
CA TYR A 122 -4.45 0.88 4.39
C TYR A 122 -5.45 2.02 4.53
N ILE A 123 -6.54 1.82 5.27
CA ILE A 123 -7.65 2.78 5.39
C ILE A 123 -7.19 4.15 5.93
N PRO A 124 -6.36 4.24 7.00
CA PRO A 124 -5.87 5.55 7.45
C PRO A 124 -5.03 6.27 6.41
N MET A 125 -4.16 5.55 5.70
CA MET A 125 -3.30 6.13 4.66
C MET A 125 -4.09 6.57 3.43
N ALA A 126 -5.15 5.84 3.08
CA ALA A 126 -6.07 6.26 2.02
C ALA A 126 -6.78 7.57 2.37
N TRP A 127 -7.25 7.70 3.62
CA TRP A 127 -7.84 8.93 4.14
C TRP A 127 -6.85 10.09 4.15
N LEU A 128 -5.61 9.86 4.60
CA LEU A 128 -4.55 10.88 4.57
C LEU A 128 -4.23 11.32 3.14
N GLY A 129 -4.14 10.38 2.20
CA GLY A 129 -3.91 10.66 0.78
C GLY A 129 -5.00 11.54 0.18
N TRP A 130 -6.27 11.20 0.45
CA TRP A 130 -7.40 12.04 0.06
C TRP A 130 -7.36 13.43 0.69
N LYS A 131 -7.11 13.50 2.00
CA LYS A 131 -7.09 14.75 2.76
C LYS A 131 -6.05 15.68 2.14
N LEU A 132 -4.81 15.22 1.98
CA LEU A 132 -3.74 16.03 1.38
C LEU A 132 -4.05 16.46 -0.06
N ALA A 133 -4.56 15.53 -0.88
CA ALA A 133 -4.94 15.80 -2.27
C ALA A 133 -6.03 16.88 -2.40
N THR A 134 -6.89 17.03 -1.39
CA THR A 134 -8.02 17.97 -1.43
C THR A 134 -7.83 19.23 -0.60
N LEU A 135 -6.75 19.33 0.20
CA LEU A 135 -6.43 20.53 0.98
C LEU A 135 -6.26 21.78 0.09
N LYS A 136 -5.67 21.65 -1.11
CA LYS A 136 -5.50 22.78 -2.05
C LYS A 136 -6.79 23.22 -2.76
N GLY A 137 -7.84 22.40 -2.74
CA GLY A 137 -9.10 22.68 -3.43
C GLY A 137 -10.07 23.59 -2.67
N LYS A 138 -9.73 23.99 -1.44
CA LYS A 138 -10.55 24.86 -0.57
C LYS A 138 -10.03 26.31 -0.47
N ALA A 139 -8.95 26.65 -1.18
CA ALA A 139 -8.24 27.92 -1.04
C ALA A 139 -8.58 28.95 -2.15
N VAL A 140 -9.76 28.85 -2.77
CA VAL A 140 -10.27 29.82 -3.75
C VAL A 140 -11.69 30.18 -3.39
#